data_AF-G4YM40-F1
#
_entry.id   AF-G4YM40-F1
#
_cell.length_a   1.000
_cell.length_b   1.000
_cell.length_c   1.000
_cell.angle_alpha   90.00
_cell.angle_beta   90.00
_cell.angle_gamma   90.00
#
_symmetry.space_group_name_H-M   'P 1'
#
loop_
_entity.id
_entity.type
_entity.pdbx_description
1 polymer ?
#
loop_
_entity_poly.entity_id
_entity_poly.type
_entity_poly.pdbx_seq_one_letter_code
_entity_poly.pdbx_strand_id
1 'polypeptide(L)'
;MSATVIPSVGPSMAEHLHGLRGGARPDFQEPLPSPAQLQELFDHHRADVPLEDFLRRVCETRPTGTATATFPLMLDSGNFFQGVSMPRIMDSLIRDNGNSVLKRLLLEHAFGAIDKRRDGGLRILVRTSEAQQALNGEEVSIMGRKFRIGLESPLAQCFFLDVIGLTTAEEALNVFGSLASRGAKP
;
A
#
# COMPACT_ATOMS: atom_id res chain seq x y z
N MET A 1 19.37 -36.13 -50.08
CA MET A 1 18.25 -35.29 -49.61
C MET A 1 17.98 -35.66 -48.16
N SER A 2 18.49 -34.88 -47.21
CA SER A 2 18.23 -35.07 -45.78
C SER A 2 17.71 -33.77 -45.21
N ALA A 3 16.48 -33.79 -44.70
CA ALA A 3 15.83 -32.68 -44.04
C ALA A 3 16.27 -32.62 -42.58
N THR A 4 16.88 -31.51 -42.18
CA THR A 4 17.20 -31.18 -40.78
C THR A 4 15.92 -30.68 -40.10
N VAL A 5 15.48 -31.39 -39.06
CA VAL A 5 14.39 -30.95 -38.17
C VAL A 5 14.95 -29.96 -37.16
N ILE A 6 14.44 -28.73 -37.17
CA ILE A 6 14.74 -27.70 -36.17
C ILE A 6 13.80 -27.91 -34.98
N PRO A 7 14.26 -28.06 -33.73
CA PRO A 7 13.37 -28.17 -32.59
C PRO A 7 12.70 -26.82 -32.32
N SER A 8 11.37 -26.84 -32.18
CA SER A 8 10.56 -25.69 -31.82
C SER A 8 10.94 -25.20 -30.43
N VAL A 9 11.50 -23.99 -30.36
CA VAL A 9 11.69 -23.27 -29.11
C VAL A 9 10.30 -22.95 -28.56
N GLY A 10 9.92 -23.63 -27.48
CA GLY A 10 8.68 -23.33 -26.74
C GLY A 10 8.70 -21.89 -26.22
N PRO A 11 7.52 -21.28 -25.98
CA PRO A 11 7.43 -19.89 -25.56
C PRO A 11 8.22 -19.67 -24.27
N SER A 12 9.00 -18.59 -24.26
CA SER A 12 9.83 -18.17 -23.12
C SER A 12 8.95 -17.92 -21.89
N MET A 13 9.46 -18.27 -20.71
CA MET A 13 8.85 -17.97 -19.40
C MET A 13 8.42 -16.50 -19.23
N ALA A 14 8.99 -15.58 -20.03
CA ALA A 14 8.58 -14.18 -20.06
C ALA A 14 7.14 -13.96 -20.56
N GLU A 15 6.63 -14.82 -21.46
CA GLU A 15 5.31 -14.64 -22.08
C GLU A 15 4.16 -15.07 -21.15
N HIS A 16 4.41 -15.95 -20.18
CA HIS A 16 3.41 -16.35 -19.18
C HIS A 16 3.09 -15.25 -18.15
N LEU A 17 3.91 -14.21 -18.03
CA LEU A 17 3.74 -13.15 -17.03
C LEU A 17 2.93 -11.94 -17.56
N HIS A 18 2.62 -11.89 -18.85
CA HIS A 18 1.91 -10.74 -19.44
C HIS A 18 0.37 -10.80 -19.28
N GLY A 19 -0.20 -11.94 -18.87
CA GLY A 19 -1.65 -12.14 -18.75
C GLY A 19 -2.30 -11.73 -17.42
N LEU A 20 -1.55 -11.29 -16.42
CA LEU A 20 -2.07 -10.98 -15.07
C LEU A 20 -2.16 -9.47 -14.76
N ARG A 21 -2.11 -8.59 -15.77
CA ARG A 21 -2.36 -7.15 -15.59
C ARG A 21 -3.85 -6.84 -15.59
N GLY A 22 -4.56 -7.35 -14.60
CA GLY A 22 -5.93 -7.00 -14.28
C GLY A 22 -6.13 -6.96 -12.77
N GLY A 23 -6.10 -5.76 -12.18
CA GLY A 23 -6.64 -5.51 -10.84
C GLY A 23 -5.73 -5.87 -9.65
N ALA A 24 -4.75 -5.02 -9.36
CA ALA A 24 -4.31 -4.62 -8.02
C ALA A 24 -3.12 -3.67 -8.20
N ARG A 25 -3.18 -2.48 -7.60
CA ARG A 25 -1.99 -1.62 -7.49
C ARG A 25 -1.00 -2.34 -6.56
N PRO A 26 0.32 -2.19 -6.72
CA PRO A 26 1.24 -2.83 -5.80
C PRO A 26 1.07 -2.19 -4.42
N ASP A 27 0.35 -2.90 -3.55
CA ASP A 27 0.47 -2.77 -2.12
C ASP A 27 1.96 -2.83 -1.79
N PHE A 28 2.40 -2.00 -0.84
CA PHE A 28 3.80 -1.95 -0.43
C PHE A 28 4.31 -3.39 -0.18
N GLN A 29 5.12 -3.89 -1.10
CA GLN A 29 5.80 -5.16 -0.93
C GLN A 29 6.98 -4.89 0.00
N GLU A 30 7.03 -5.64 1.10
CA GLU A 30 8.22 -5.72 1.95
C GLU A 30 9.46 -5.88 1.07
N PRO A 31 10.59 -5.24 1.43
CA PRO A 31 11.79 -5.30 0.62
C PRO A 31 12.13 -6.76 0.34
N LEU A 32 12.14 -7.12 -0.94
CA LEU A 32 12.55 -8.44 -1.38
C LEU A 32 13.90 -8.77 -0.74
N PRO A 33 14.17 -10.04 -0.37
CA PRO A 33 15.45 -10.45 0.15
C PRO A 33 16.57 -9.90 -0.75
N SER A 34 17.63 -9.40 -0.13
CA SER A 34 18.73 -8.79 -0.88
C SER A 34 19.30 -9.80 -1.90
N PRO A 35 19.86 -9.34 -3.03
CA PRO A 35 20.44 -10.24 -4.02
C PRO A 35 21.47 -11.22 -3.45
N ALA A 36 22.20 -10.83 -2.41
CA ALA A 36 23.13 -11.70 -1.69
C ALA A 36 22.41 -12.83 -0.92
N GLN A 37 21.30 -12.53 -0.25
CA GLN A 37 20.46 -13.53 0.44
C GLN A 37 19.78 -14.48 -0.55
N LEU A 38 19.33 -13.96 -1.69
CA LEU A 38 18.80 -14.81 -2.77
C LEU A 38 19.89 -15.72 -3.33
N GLN A 39 21.09 -15.18 -3.58
CA GLN A 39 22.23 -15.95 -4.07
C GLN A 39 22.65 -17.05 -3.09
N GLU A 40 22.69 -16.76 -1.78
CA GLU A 40 22.98 -17.73 -0.73
C GLU A 40 21.94 -18.86 -0.68
N LEU A 41 20.65 -18.51 -0.80
CA LEU A 41 19.57 -19.49 -0.92
C LEU A 41 19.71 -20.37 -2.18
N PHE A 42 20.10 -19.79 -3.31
CA PHE A 42 20.35 -20.52 -4.56
C PHE A 42 21.60 -21.41 -4.49
N ASP A 43 22.68 -20.93 -3.88
CA ASP A 43 23.93 -21.67 -3.71
C ASP A 43 23.73 -22.85 -2.76
N HIS A 44 22.91 -22.69 -1.72
CA HIS A 44 22.47 -23.81 -0.87
C HIS A 44 21.65 -24.86 -1.63
N HIS A 45 20.81 -24.48 -2.60
CA HIS A 45 20.09 -25.46 -3.43
C HIS A 45 21.01 -26.23 -4.39
N ARG A 46 22.06 -25.57 -4.92
CA ARG A 46 23.10 -26.22 -5.74
C ARG A 46 23.94 -27.24 -4.96
N ALA A 47 23.88 -27.23 -3.63
CA ALA A 47 24.59 -28.14 -2.73
C ALA A 47 23.74 -29.37 -2.30
N ASP A 48 22.91 -29.91 -3.20
CA ASP A 48 22.10 -31.15 -3.01
C ASP A 48 21.02 -31.10 -1.92
N VAL A 49 20.44 -29.93 -1.63
CA VAL A 49 19.25 -29.86 -0.78
C VAL A 49 18.00 -30.25 -1.60
N PRO A 50 17.13 -31.16 -1.12
CA PRO A 50 15.90 -31.52 -1.81
C PRO A 50 15.06 -30.28 -2.16
N LEU A 51 14.54 -30.24 -3.39
CA LEU A 51 13.74 -29.10 -3.89
C LEU A 51 12.57 -28.76 -2.96
N GLU A 52 11.96 -29.76 -2.34
CA GLU A 52 10.88 -29.59 -1.37
C GLU A 52 11.31 -28.84 -0.11
N ASP A 53 12.52 -29.11 0.41
CA ASP A 53 13.05 -28.42 1.58
C ASP A 53 13.44 -26.97 1.27
N PHE A 54 13.94 -26.71 0.06
CA PHE A 54 14.20 -25.36 -0.43
C PHE A 54 12.90 -24.56 -0.59
N LEU A 55 11.91 -25.12 -1.28
CA LEU A 55 10.60 -24.50 -1.47
C LEU A 55 9.89 -24.29 -0.13
N ARG A 56 10.03 -25.21 0.82
CA ARG A 56 9.51 -25.04 2.18
C ARG A 56 10.19 -23.85 2.87
N ARG A 57 11.51 -23.71 2.83
CA ARG A 57 12.22 -22.54 3.41
C ARG A 57 11.85 -21.22 2.72
N VAL A 58 11.67 -21.23 1.40
CA VAL A 58 11.17 -20.06 0.64
C VAL A 58 9.73 -19.72 1.02
N CYS A 59 8.89 -20.71 1.28
CA CYS A 59 7.53 -20.51 1.74
C CYS A 59 7.44 -20.13 3.23
N GLU A 60 8.36 -20.61 4.08
CA GLU A 60 8.49 -20.21 5.50
C GLU A 60 9.00 -18.78 5.64
N THR A 61 9.83 -18.33 4.69
CA THR A 61 10.28 -16.93 4.59
C THR A 61 9.28 -16.04 3.86
N ARG A 62 8.26 -16.61 3.22
CA ARG A 62 7.15 -15.85 2.65
C ARG A 62 6.32 -15.31 3.82
N PRO A 63 6.08 -13.98 3.89
CA PRO A 63 5.22 -13.41 4.91
C PRO A 63 3.87 -14.14 4.93
N THR A 64 3.47 -14.64 6.11
CA THR A 64 2.19 -15.31 6.35
C THR A 64 1.05 -14.30 6.21
N GLY A 65 0.64 -14.08 4.96
CA GLY A 65 -0.38 -13.10 4.59
C GLY A 65 0.18 -11.70 4.40
N THR A 66 -0.39 -10.94 3.46
CA THR A 66 -0.28 -9.48 3.47
C THR A 66 -0.86 -9.02 4.79
N ALA A 67 -0.02 -8.61 5.75
CA ALA A 67 -0.53 -8.03 6.98
C ALA A 67 -1.39 -6.84 6.58
N THR A 68 -2.70 -6.98 6.76
CA THR A 68 -3.67 -5.97 6.41
C THR A 68 -3.39 -4.78 7.31
N ALA A 69 -2.73 -3.75 6.78
CA ALA A 69 -2.60 -2.50 7.48
C ALA A 69 -3.96 -1.81 7.47
N THR A 70 -4.57 -1.76 8.64
CA THR A 70 -5.96 -1.31 8.83
C THR A 70 -6.05 0.08 9.46
N PHE A 71 -4.94 0.64 9.94
CA PHE A 71 -4.94 1.91 10.67
C PHE A 71 -4.47 3.06 9.78
N PRO A 72 -5.38 3.91 9.29
CA PRO A 72 -5.05 4.97 8.34
C PRO A 72 -4.53 6.24 9.03
N LEU A 73 -3.53 6.83 8.40
CA LEU A 73 -2.97 8.14 8.67
C LEU A 73 -2.97 8.94 7.38
N MET A 74 -3.01 10.25 7.52
CA MET A 74 -3.05 11.21 6.43
C MET A 74 -1.93 12.21 6.58
N LEU A 75 -1.31 12.54 5.47
CA LEU A 75 -0.38 13.65 5.36
C LEU A 75 -0.91 14.56 4.27
N ASP A 76 -1.35 15.75 4.63
CA ASP A 76 -1.82 16.73 3.66
C ASP A 76 -0.64 17.52 3.08
N SER A 77 -0.54 17.51 1.77
CA SER A 77 0.48 18.27 1.03
C SER A 77 -0.13 19.33 0.11
N GLY A 78 -1.47 19.47 0.12
CA GLY A 78 -2.23 20.06 -0.98
C GLY A 78 -1.75 19.49 -2.32
N ASN A 79 -1.48 20.38 -3.27
CA ASN A 79 -1.05 20.02 -4.62
C ASN A 79 0.45 19.67 -4.74
N PHE A 80 1.24 19.69 -3.67
CA PHE A 80 2.70 19.53 -3.77
C PHE A 80 3.14 18.18 -4.38
N PHE A 81 2.43 17.09 -4.06
CA PHE A 81 2.73 15.78 -4.65
C PHE A 81 2.11 15.55 -6.03
N GLN A 82 1.37 16.51 -6.58
CA GLN A 82 0.87 16.41 -7.96
C GLN A 82 2.06 16.50 -8.93
N GLY A 83 2.12 15.59 -9.91
CA GLY A 83 3.22 15.52 -10.88
C GLY A 83 4.55 14.94 -10.34
N VAL A 84 4.71 14.76 -9.03
CA VAL A 84 5.85 14.02 -8.47
C VAL A 84 5.62 12.52 -8.67
N SER A 85 6.65 11.71 -8.89
CA SER A 85 6.46 10.24 -8.95
C SER A 85 6.42 9.64 -7.53
N MET A 86 5.66 8.56 -7.34
CA MET A 86 5.62 7.88 -6.04
C MET A 86 7.00 7.37 -5.58
N PRO A 87 7.85 6.77 -6.45
CA PRO A 87 9.18 6.35 -6.05
C PRO A 87 10.04 7.50 -5.49
N ARG A 88 9.94 8.71 -6.06
CA ARG A 88 10.69 9.88 -5.58
C ARG A 88 10.24 10.34 -4.20
N ILE A 89 8.94 10.28 -3.93
CA ILE A 89 8.38 10.57 -2.60
C ILE A 89 8.86 9.54 -1.59
N MET A 90 8.77 8.26 -1.95
CA MET A 90 9.18 7.16 -1.08
C MET A 90 10.67 7.20 -0.77
N ASP A 91 11.52 7.48 -1.74
CA ASP A 91 12.96 7.61 -1.54
C ASP A 91 13.29 8.71 -0.51
N SER A 92 12.65 9.87 -0.63
CA SER A 92 12.78 10.95 0.36
C SER A 92 12.19 10.56 1.73
N LEU A 93 11.06 9.87 1.76
CA LEU A 93 10.42 9.43 3.00
C LEU A 93 11.27 8.40 3.75
N ILE A 94 12.04 7.58 3.04
CA ILE A 94 12.90 6.55 3.65
C ILE A 94 14.23 7.17 4.12
N ARG A 95 14.87 8.02 3.30
CA ARG A 95 16.22 8.52 3.57
C ARG A 95 16.24 9.82 4.38
N ASP A 96 15.41 10.78 3.99
CA ASP A 96 15.54 12.20 4.37
C ASP A 96 14.31 12.75 5.12
N ASN A 97 13.59 11.88 5.83
CA ASN A 97 12.38 12.24 6.56
C ASN A 97 12.58 13.12 7.80
N GLY A 98 13.80 13.20 8.34
CA GLY A 98 14.09 13.99 9.55
C GLY A 98 13.33 13.56 10.82
N ASN A 99 12.65 12.41 10.82
CA ASN A 99 11.77 11.97 11.90
C ASN A 99 12.22 10.61 12.47
N SER A 100 12.60 10.58 13.75
CA SER A 100 13.09 9.37 14.41
C SER A 100 12.01 8.31 14.64
N VAL A 101 10.77 8.72 14.88
CA VAL A 101 9.63 7.81 15.06
C VAL A 101 9.34 7.06 13.76
N LEU A 102 9.29 7.78 12.63
CA LEU A 102 9.09 7.19 11.32
C LEU A 102 10.23 6.22 10.96
N LYS A 103 11.49 6.59 11.21
CA LYS A 103 12.64 5.70 10.98
C LYS A 103 12.55 4.41 11.79
N ARG A 104 12.20 4.52 13.08
CA ARG A 104 12.00 3.35 13.94
C ARG A 104 10.89 2.45 13.42
N LEU A 105 9.74 3.01 13.06
CA LEU A 105 8.60 2.25 12.55
C LEU A 105 8.84 1.62 11.17
N LEU A 106 9.70 2.21 10.34
CA LEU A 106 10.16 1.59 9.09
C LEU A 106 11.01 0.34 9.36
N LEU A 107 11.90 0.39 10.36
CA LEU A 107 12.71 -0.76 10.78
C LEU A 107 11.87 -1.85 11.45
N GLU A 108 10.83 -1.47 12.18
CA GLU A 108 9.88 -2.38 12.81
C GLU A 108 8.85 -2.96 11.81
N HIS A 109 8.96 -2.64 10.52
CA HIS A 109 8.02 -3.08 9.48
C HIS A 109 6.54 -2.72 9.77
N ALA A 110 6.31 -1.60 10.45
CA ALA A 110 4.97 -1.20 10.91
C ALA A 110 4.05 -0.67 9.81
N PHE A 111 4.58 -0.39 8.61
CA PHE A 111 3.84 0.11 7.46
C PHE A 111 3.30 -1.03 6.59
N GLY A 112 2.12 -0.86 6.03
CA GLY A 112 1.56 -1.82 5.06
C GLY A 112 1.18 -1.23 3.71
N ALA A 113 0.86 0.07 3.62
CA ALA A 113 0.72 0.75 2.33
C ALA A 113 0.92 2.26 2.47
N ILE A 114 1.45 2.88 1.42
CA ILE A 114 1.51 4.34 1.31
C ILE A 114 1.05 4.69 -0.10
N ASP A 115 0.05 5.54 -0.21
CA ASP A 115 -0.60 5.89 -1.47
C ASP A 115 -0.77 7.40 -1.63
N LYS A 116 -0.77 7.87 -2.87
CA LYS A 116 -1.19 9.24 -3.17
C LYS A 116 -2.70 9.36 -3.10
N ARG A 117 -3.17 10.42 -2.46
CA ARG A 117 -4.58 10.76 -2.47
C ARG A 117 -4.92 11.62 -3.69
N ARG A 118 -6.16 11.53 -4.15
CA ARG A 118 -6.66 12.33 -5.29
C ARG A 118 -6.83 13.81 -4.93
N ASP A 119 -7.19 14.08 -3.68
CA ASP A 119 -7.38 15.42 -3.11
C ASP A 119 -6.08 16.07 -2.63
N GLY A 120 -4.94 15.39 -2.79
CA GLY A 120 -3.63 15.87 -2.40
C GLY A 120 -3.08 15.15 -1.17
N GLY A 121 -1.75 15.08 -1.07
CA GLY A 121 -1.09 14.41 0.04
C GLY A 121 -0.96 12.89 -0.11
N LEU A 122 -0.71 12.24 1.03
CA LEU A 122 -0.51 10.80 1.15
C LEU A 122 -1.51 10.19 2.13
N ARG A 123 -1.92 8.96 1.83
CA ARG A 123 -2.55 8.03 2.77
C ARG A 123 -1.51 7.03 3.20
N ILE A 124 -1.37 6.83 4.50
CA ILE A 124 -0.38 5.95 5.12
C ILE A 124 -1.15 4.92 5.94
N LEU A 125 -1.02 3.64 5.61
CA LEU A 125 -1.63 2.55 6.35
C LEU A 125 -0.55 1.86 7.19
N VAL A 126 -0.79 1.80 8.50
CA VAL A 126 0.06 1.08 9.45
C VAL A 126 -0.67 -0.13 10.03
N ARG A 127 0.12 -1.09 10.52
CA ARG A 127 -0.34 -2.42 10.93
C ARG A 127 -0.96 -2.44 12.33
N THR A 128 -0.62 -1.47 13.19
CA THR A 128 -1.06 -1.44 14.59
C THR A 128 -1.57 -0.07 15.02
N SER A 129 -2.45 -0.06 16.01
CA SER A 129 -2.98 1.17 16.61
C SER A 129 -1.87 1.96 17.31
N GLU A 130 -0.89 1.27 17.91
CA GLU A 130 0.24 1.90 18.59
C GLU A 130 1.12 2.66 17.60
N ALA A 131 1.37 2.09 16.40
CA ALA A 131 2.10 2.77 15.34
C ALA A 131 1.32 3.98 14.82
N GLN A 132 -0.01 3.88 14.71
CA GLN A 132 -0.88 4.98 14.30
C GLN A 132 -0.80 6.15 15.30
N GLN A 133 -0.93 5.84 16.59
CA GLN A 133 -0.84 6.83 17.66
C GLN A 133 0.54 7.47 17.75
N ALA A 134 1.61 6.68 17.58
CA ALA A 134 2.98 7.18 17.60
C ALA A 134 3.29 8.16 16.46
N LEU A 135 2.69 7.96 15.28
CA LEU A 135 2.87 8.85 14.13
C LEU A 135 1.92 10.06 14.12
N ASN A 136 0.84 10.01 14.88
CA ASN A 136 -0.13 11.09 14.89
C ASN A 136 0.47 12.38 15.46
N GLY A 137 0.48 13.44 14.65
CA GLY A 137 1.07 14.73 15.00
C GLY A 137 2.57 14.84 14.70
N GLU A 138 3.21 13.77 14.25
CA GLU A 138 4.63 13.81 13.89
C GLU A 138 4.87 14.64 12.62
N GLU A 139 6.00 15.35 12.59
CA GLU A 139 6.43 16.13 11.43
C GLU A 139 7.49 15.37 10.64
N VAL A 140 7.33 15.30 9.32
CA VAL A 140 8.24 14.63 8.40
C VAL A 140 8.68 15.56 7.28
N SER A 141 9.94 15.47 6.89
CA SER A 141 10.53 16.18 5.76
C SER A 141 10.42 15.32 4.50
N ILE A 142 9.72 15.80 3.48
CA ILE A 142 9.64 15.13 2.18
C ILE A 142 10.09 16.13 1.13
N MET A 143 11.17 15.79 0.42
CA MET A 143 11.79 16.62 -0.61
C MET A 143 12.10 18.04 -0.13
N GLY A 144 12.59 18.15 1.12
CA GLY A 144 12.98 19.41 1.75
C GLY A 144 11.82 20.25 2.32
N ARG A 145 10.57 19.76 2.25
CA ARG A 145 9.41 20.41 2.87
C ARG A 145 8.89 19.61 4.04
N LYS A 146 8.45 20.31 5.09
CA LYS A 146 7.89 19.72 6.29
C LYS A 146 6.39 19.53 6.15
N PHE A 147 5.91 18.37 6.54
CA PHE A 147 4.50 18.01 6.56
C PHE A 147 4.17 17.34 7.87
N ARG A 148 2.94 17.53 8.34
CA ARG A 148 2.46 16.90 9.58
C ARG A 148 1.59 15.70 9.24
N ILE A 149 1.84 14.59 9.92
CA ILE A 149 1.00 13.40 9.85
C ILE A 149 -0.17 13.60 10.82
N GLY A 150 -1.38 13.28 10.38
CA GLY A 150 -2.60 13.32 11.18
C GLY A 150 -3.43 12.06 10.98
N LEU A 151 -4.48 11.92 11.78
CA LEU A 151 -5.45 10.84 11.62
C LEU A 151 -6.31 11.05 10.37
N GLU A 152 -6.69 9.96 9.71
CA GLU A 152 -7.81 10.00 8.76
C GLU A 152 -9.08 10.35 9.54
N SER A 153 -9.83 11.35 9.06
CA SER A 153 -11.11 11.69 9.69
C SER A 153 -12.04 10.47 9.61
N PRO A 154 -12.70 10.06 10.71
CA PRO A 154 -13.74 9.03 10.65
C PRO A 154 -14.85 9.37 9.65
N LEU A 155 -15.04 10.67 9.38
CA LEU A 155 -16.01 11.18 8.42
C LEU A 155 -15.53 11.12 6.96
N ALA A 156 -14.25 10.82 6.70
CA ALA A 156 -13.72 10.74 5.33
C ALA A 156 -14.33 9.58 4.52
N GLN A 157 -14.88 8.58 5.21
CA GLN A 157 -15.62 7.47 4.59
C GLN A 157 -17.13 7.75 4.50
N CYS A 158 -17.60 8.86 5.09
CA CYS A 158 -18.99 9.26 5.06
C CYS A 158 -19.24 10.19 3.88
N PHE A 159 -20.28 9.89 3.11
CA PHE A 159 -20.80 10.80 2.09
C PHE A 159 -21.94 11.60 2.72
N PHE A 160 -21.77 12.92 2.75
CA PHE A 160 -22.81 13.83 3.21
C PHE A 160 -23.64 14.29 2.02
N LEU A 161 -24.95 14.40 2.24
CA LEU A 161 -25.89 14.86 1.22
C LEU A 161 -26.67 16.03 1.78
N ASP A 162 -26.40 17.22 1.27
CA ASP A 162 -27.16 18.42 1.62
C ASP A 162 -28.47 18.42 0.84
N VAL A 163 -29.59 18.29 1.56
CA VAL A 163 -30.93 18.43 0.98
C VAL A 163 -31.43 19.85 1.22
N ILE A 164 -31.48 20.64 0.15
CA ILE A 164 -32.03 22.00 0.16
C ILE A 164 -33.47 22.03 -0.34
N GLY A 165 -34.21 23.08 0.01
CA GLY A 165 -35.58 23.29 -0.47
C GLY A 165 -36.67 22.55 0.30
N LEU A 166 -36.35 21.98 1.46
CA LEU A 166 -37.34 21.44 2.40
C LEU A 166 -37.96 22.61 3.15
N THR A 167 -39.27 22.80 3.00
CA THR A 167 -39.97 23.96 3.57
C THR A 167 -40.77 23.62 4.81
N THR A 168 -41.01 22.33 5.06
CA THR A 168 -41.76 21.84 6.22
C THR A 168 -41.02 20.72 6.95
N ALA A 169 -41.31 20.58 8.25
CA ALA A 169 -40.74 19.52 9.07
C ALA A 169 -41.19 18.11 8.61
N GLU A 170 -42.42 18.00 8.09
CA GLU A 170 -42.97 16.74 7.58
C GLU A 170 -42.25 16.27 6.30
N GLU A 171 -41.98 17.18 5.36
CA GLU A 171 -41.15 16.91 4.18
C GLU A 171 -39.75 16.45 4.58
N ALA A 172 -39.13 17.14 5.53
CA ALA A 172 -37.81 16.77 6.03
C ALA A 172 -37.81 15.37 6.66
N LEU A 173 -38.83 15.05 7.47
CA LEU A 173 -38.96 13.75 8.11
C LEU A 173 -39.18 12.62 7.08
N ASN A 174 -39.98 12.87 6.05
CA ASN A 174 -40.25 11.91 4.98
C ASN A 174 -39.01 11.65 4.12
N VAL A 175 -38.28 12.70 3.75
CA VAL A 175 -37.01 12.55 3.01
C VAL A 175 -35.98 11.83 3.87
N PHE A 176 -35.87 12.19 5.14
CA PHE A 176 -34.98 11.54 6.09
C PHE A 176 -35.32 10.05 6.26
N GLY A 177 -36.58 9.70 6.48
CA GLY A 177 -37.03 8.31 6.58
C GLY A 177 -36.76 7.52 5.28
N SER A 178 -36.94 8.16 4.12
CA SER A 178 -36.65 7.56 2.81
C SER A 178 -35.15 7.32 2.61
N LEU A 179 -34.27 8.21 3.07
CA LEU A 179 -32.82 8.01 3.01
C LEU A 179 -32.36 6.96 4.03
N ALA A 180 -32.90 6.99 5.24
CA ALA A 180 -32.60 6.04 6.30
C ALA A 180 -32.99 4.60 5.90
N SER A 181 -34.17 4.41 5.29
CA SER A 181 -34.59 3.11 4.76
C SER A 181 -33.69 2.57 3.64
N ARG A 182 -32.88 3.43 3.01
CA ARG A 182 -31.87 3.06 2.01
C ARG A 182 -30.46 2.93 2.58
N GLY A 183 -30.32 2.97 3.90
CA GLY A 183 -29.05 2.75 4.61
C GLY A 183 -28.24 4.02 4.86
N ALA A 184 -28.78 5.22 4.58
CA ALA A 184 -28.17 6.45 5.06
C ALA A 184 -28.23 6.47 6.59
N LYS A 185 -27.12 6.87 7.22
CA LYS A 185 -27.06 7.01 8.68
C LYS A 185 -27.20 8.49 9.05
N PRO A 186 -27.99 8.82 10.09
CA PRO A 186 -28.05 10.17 10.65
C PRO A 186 -26.69 10.66 11.13
#